data_AF-A0A8I2YLC9-F1
#
_entry.id   AF-A0A8I2YLC9-F1
#
_cell.length_a   1.000
_cell.length_b   1.000
_cell.length_c   1.000
_cell.angle_alpha   90.00
_cell.angle_beta   90.00
_cell.angle_gamma   90.00
#
_symmetry.space_group_name_H-M   'P 1'
#
loop_
_entity.id
_entity.type
_entity.pdbx_description
1 polymer ?
#
loop_
_entity_poly.entity_id
_entity_poly.type
_entity_poly.pdbx_seq_one_letter_code
_entity_poly.pdbx_strand_id
1 'polypeptide(L)'
;MDLKSCAVLSLFPAFALTLLANAQSGTPPSSWPQVYPGMPRSDYSPEWQDYFQVTHGLPNVTWPLARNWAGNIPVQRQGHPNDTLFFWAFESSYGSFTAESDKPWGIWLNGGPGSSSLVGLLFENGPIHVSNDYSLFKNEYAWTNVADYVWIDQPVGVGFSTADSEGYIYDEDQMAVDFMGFLENLVKVFPNLAERPLHLTGESYAGVYIPYITKAYFEMKNPPVNLVRNRHRRWIDSVCRGL
;
A
#
# COMPACT_ATOMS: atom_id res chain seq x y z
N MET A 1 -67.10 22.92 15.63
CA MET A 1 -66.72 22.71 17.04
C MET A 1 -65.50 21.80 17.08
N ASP A 2 -64.40 22.41 17.49
CA ASP A 2 -63.24 21.88 18.21
C ASP A 2 -62.45 20.64 17.78
N LEU A 3 -61.21 20.95 17.38
CA LEU A 3 -59.92 20.39 17.80
C LEU A 3 -59.96 19.21 18.80
N LYS A 4 -59.30 18.10 18.41
CA LYS A 4 -58.10 17.52 19.07
C LYS A 4 -57.87 16.12 18.51
N SER A 5 -56.78 15.92 17.78
CA SER A 5 -56.07 14.63 17.80
C SER A 5 -54.58 14.85 17.54
N CYS A 6 -53.80 14.39 18.51
CA CYS A 6 -52.38 14.61 18.69
C CYS A 6 -51.54 14.07 17.53
N ALA A 7 -50.77 14.95 16.88
CA ALA A 7 -49.51 14.55 16.29
C ALA A 7 -48.48 14.41 17.42
N VAL A 8 -48.16 13.17 17.81
CA VAL A 8 -46.99 12.90 18.65
C VAL A 8 -45.77 13.01 17.74
N LEU A 9 -45.21 14.21 17.66
CA LEU A 9 -43.87 14.41 17.12
C LEU A 9 -42.89 13.82 18.15
N SER A 10 -42.34 12.65 17.86
CA SER A 10 -41.22 12.09 18.62
C SER A 10 -39.99 12.96 18.39
N LEU A 11 -39.76 13.91 19.30
CA LEU A 11 -38.50 14.63 19.43
C LEU A 11 -37.42 13.66 19.91
N PHE A 12 -36.63 13.13 18.98
CA PHE A 12 -35.33 12.56 19.33
C PHE A 12 -34.42 13.72 19.75
N PRO A 13 -33.82 13.71 20.95
CA PRO A 13 -32.80 14.69 21.27
C PRO A 13 -31.57 14.36 20.43
N ALA A 14 -31.23 15.24 19.49
CA ALA A 14 -29.94 15.23 18.84
C ALA A 14 -28.88 15.52 19.90
N PHE A 15 -28.28 14.47 20.44
CA PHE A 15 -27.05 14.57 21.22
C PHE A 15 -25.93 14.97 20.24
N ALA A 16 -25.75 16.27 20.04
CA ALA A 16 -24.53 16.80 19.46
C ALA A 16 -23.42 16.59 20.50
N LEU A 17 -22.73 15.45 20.39
CA LEU A 17 -21.51 15.19 21.14
C LEU A 17 -20.43 16.10 20.55
N THR A 18 -20.31 17.32 21.06
CA THR A 18 -19.14 18.16 20.81
C THR A 18 -17.95 17.52 21.52
N LEU A 19 -17.25 16.63 20.83
CA LEU A 19 -15.91 16.23 21.20
C LEU A 19 -15.03 17.46 21.04
N LEU A 20 -14.76 18.15 22.14
CA LEU A 20 -13.59 19.01 22.23
C LEU A 20 -12.38 18.08 22.13
N ALA A 21 -11.89 17.89 20.90
CA ALA A 21 -10.56 17.36 20.70
C ALA A 21 -9.59 18.36 21.35
N ASN A 22 -9.13 18.04 22.56
CA ASN A 22 -7.88 18.59 23.04
C ASN A 22 -6.84 18.09 22.04
N ALA A 23 -6.49 18.92 21.06
CA ALA A 23 -5.26 18.79 20.32
C ALA A 23 -4.14 18.98 21.34
N GLN A 24 -3.80 17.89 22.02
CA GLN A 24 -2.58 17.82 22.80
C GLN A 24 -1.48 18.10 21.78
N SER A 25 -0.78 19.23 21.92
CA SER A 25 0.43 19.53 21.18
C SER A 25 1.52 18.56 21.63
N GLY A 26 1.33 17.29 21.29
CA GLY A 26 2.34 16.27 21.27
C GLY A 26 2.55 15.94 19.82
N THR A 27 3.81 15.89 19.39
CA THR A 27 4.16 15.21 18.16
C THR A 27 3.44 13.86 18.13
N PRO A 28 2.69 13.52 17.07
CA PRO A 28 2.17 12.16 16.91
C PRO A 28 3.32 11.17 17.14
N PRO A 29 3.10 10.02 17.78
CA PRO A 29 4.16 9.03 18.06
C PRO A 29 4.82 8.48 16.78
N SER A 30 4.32 8.87 15.61
CA SER A 30 4.97 8.72 14.34
C SER A 30 6.10 9.75 14.14
N SER A 31 7.21 9.65 14.89
CA SER A 31 8.46 10.29 14.49
C SER A 31 9.18 9.37 13.50
N TRP A 32 8.90 9.57 12.21
CA TRP A 32 9.33 8.73 11.09
C TRP A 32 10.06 9.57 10.01
N PRO A 33 10.87 8.94 9.13
CA PRO A 33 11.01 7.50 8.87
C PRO A 33 11.72 6.72 9.99
N GLN A 34 11.37 5.46 10.23
CA GLN A 34 12.11 4.63 11.17
C GLN A 34 13.39 4.15 10.55
N VAL A 35 14.43 4.46 11.29
CA VAL A 35 15.79 4.06 11.03
C VAL A 35 16.03 2.82 11.88
N TYR A 36 15.99 1.65 11.25
CA TYR A 36 16.38 0.41 11.91
C TYR A 36 17.91 0.30 11.92
N PRO A 37 18.50 -0.41 12.90
CA PRO A 37 19.94 -0.67 12.90
C PRO A 37 20.39 -1.31 11.58
N GLY A 38 21.50 -0.83 11.03
CA GLY A 38 22.05 -1.35 9.77
C GLY A 38 21.56 -0.65 8.51
N MET A 39 20.80 0.46 8.61
CA MET A 39 20.40 1.26 7.46
C MET A 39 21.61 1.71 6.62
N PRO A 40 21.65 1.39 5.31
CA PRO A 40 22.71 1.88 4.42
C PRO A 40 22.74 3.41 4.36
N ARG A 41 23.92 3.96 4.05
CA ARG A 41 24.11 5.41 3.85
C ARG A 41 24.23 5.78 2.37
N SER A 42 24.34 4.78 1.49
CA SER A 42 24.34 4.92 0.05
C SER A 42 22.94 5.23 -0.47
N ASP A 43 22.87 5.77 -1.68
CA ASP A 43 21.60 5.84 -2.42
C ASP A 43 21.00 4.43 -2.57
N TYR A 44 19.68 4.37 -2.82
CA TYR A 44 19.01 3.09 -3.07
C TYR A 44 19.71 2.29 -4.16
N SER A 45 19.95 1.03 -3.86
CA SER A 45 20.72 0.07 -4.65
C SER A 45 20.41 -1.34 -4.14
N PRO A 46 20.91 -2.40 -4.80
CA PRO A 46 20.77 -3.77 -4.28
C PRO A 46 21.29 -3.98 -2.85
N GLU A 47 22.18 -3.11 -2.32
CA GLU A 47 22.64 -3.18 -0.93
C GLU A 47 21.50 -3.04 0.09
N TRP A 48 20.40 -2.38 -0.29
CA TRP A 48 19.23 -2.18 0.56
C TRP A 48 18.33 -3.42 0.66
N GLN A 49 18.56 -4.46 -0.18
CA GLN A 49 17.77 -5.69 -0.13
C GLN A 49 17.87 -6.38 1.24
N ASP A 50 19.08 -6.46 1.80
CA ASP A 50 19.29 -7.07 3.13
C ASP A 50 18.66 -6.25 4.25
N TYR A 51 18.69 -4.91 4.13
CA TYR A 51 18.09 -4.01 5.11
C TYR A 51 16.56 -4.18 5.19
N PHE A 52 15.89 -4.34 4.04
CA PHE A 52 14.45 -4.53 3.99
C PHE A 52 14.02 -5.99 4.20
N GLN A 53 14.95 -6.97 4.13
CA GLN A 53 14.57 -8.38 4.18
C GLN A 53 14.03 -8.74 5.57
N VAL A 54 12.85 -9.34 5.60
CA VAL A 54 12.28 -9.89 6.82
C VAL A 54 12.97 -11.22 7.10
N THR A 55 13.97 -11.20 7.99
CA THR A 55 14.83 -12.35 8.31
C THR A 55 14.36 -13.14 9.53
N HIS A 56 13.60 -12.49 10.42
CA HIS A 56 13.02 -13.14 11.59
C HIS A 56 11.62 -13.65 11.29
N GLY A 57 11.29 -14.82 11.85
CA GLY A 57 9.92 -15.33 11.80
C GLY A 57 8.94 -14.35 12.42
N LEU A 58 7.78 -14.18 11.78
CA LEU A 58 6.72 -13.33 12.32
C LEU A 58 6.07 -14.02 13.52
N PRO A 59 5.72 -13.27 14.59
CA PRO A 59 4.99 -13.83 15.71
C PRO A 59 3.72 -14.57 15.24
N ASN A 60 3.50 -15.78 15.77
CA ASN A 60 2.35 -16.64 15.47
C ASN A 60 2.24 -17.16 14.03
N VAL A 61 3.20 -16.87 13.15
CA VAL A 61 3.31 -17.55 11.85
C VAL A 61 4.16 -18.80 12.00
N THR A 62 3.51 -19.97 11.99
CA THR A 62 4.14 -21.27 12.28
C THR A 62 4.46 -22.09 11.03
N TRP A 63 4.19 -21.54 9.83
CA TRP A 63 4.48 -22.16 8.54
C TRP A 63 5.57 -21.38 7.79
N PRO A 64 6.26 -22.01 6.82
CA PRO A 64 7.25 -21.29 6.01
C PRO A 64 6.57 -20.21 5.15
N LEU A 65 7.12 -19.00 5.20
CA LEU A 65 6.81 -17.94 4.26
C LEU A 65 7.88 -17.87 3.18
N ALA A 66 7.48 -17.45 1.97
CA ALA A 66 8.43 -17.06 0.96
C ALA A 66 9.32 -15.90 1.45
N ARG A 67 10.49 -15.72 0.83
CA ARG A 67 11.32 -14.54 1.10
C ARG A 67 10.49 -13.29 0.85
N ASN A 68 10.59 -12.35 1.79
CA ASN A 68 9.77 -11.16 1.80
C ASN A 68 10.55 -9.97 2.37
N TRP A 69 10.12 -8.78 1.97
CA TRP A 69 10.77 -7.51 2.30
C TRP A 69 9.71 -6.51 2.74
N ALA A 70 9.99 -5.74 3.77
CA ALA A 70 9.08 -4.71 4.23
C ALA A 70 9.84 -3.47 4.70
N GLY A 71 9.26 -2.30 4.48
CA GLY A 71 9.81 -1.05 4.98
C GLY A 71 9.28 0.18 4.25
N ASN A 72 9.83 1.33 4.61
CA ASN A 72 9.46 2.63 4.07
C ASN A 72 10.47 3.09 3.02
N ILE A 73 9.97 3.57 1.88
CA ILE A 73 10.79 4.19 0.82
C ILE A 73 10.24 5.60 0.53
N PRO A 74 11.11 6.63 0.49
CA PRO A 74 10.72 8.00 0.14
C PRO A 74 10.10 8.13 -1.23
N VAL A 75 9.11 9.02 -1.32
CA VAL A 75 8.39 9.37 -2.56
C VAL A 75 9.11 10.42 -3.41
N GLN A 76 10.28 10.89 -2.95
CA GLN A 76 11.09 11.92 -3.63
C GLN A 76 10.39 13.27 -3.81
N ARG A 77 9.48 13.65 -2.91
CA ARG A 77 8.78 14.94 -2.97
C ARG A 77 9.66 16.08 -2.42
N GLN A 78 9.85 17.11 -3.24
CA GLN A 78 10.65 18.28 -2.86
C GLN A 78 10.07 18.97 -1.61
N GLY A 79 10.93 19.19 -0.61
CA GLY A 79 10.52 19.85 0.64
C GLY A 79 9.86 18.93 1.66
N HIS A 80 9.62 17.66 1.32
CA HIS A 80 8.99 16.67 2.19
C HIS A 80 9.82 15.38 2.30
N PRO A 81 11.01 15.44 2.93
CA PRO A 81 11.93 14.30 2.99
C PRO A 81 11.39 13.11 3.81
N ASN A 82 10.38 13.33 4.66
CA ASN A 82 9.77 12.26 5.47
C ASN A 82 8.48 11.69 4.85
N ASP A 83 8.13 12.11 3.63
CA ASP A 83 7.05 11.50 2.87
C ASP A 83 7.54 10.16 2.30
N THR A 84 6.98 9.06 2.80
CA THR A 84 7.36 7.70 2.38
C THR A 84 6.13 6.84 2.17
N LEU A 85 6.25 5.84 1.30
CA LEU A 85 5.28 4.74 1.25
C LEU A 85 5.87 3.49 1.90
N PHE A 86 5.08 2.82 2.72
CA PHE A 86 5.38 1.51 3.26
C PHE A 86 4.98 0.43 2.25
N PHE A 87 5.86 -0.55 2.08
CA PHE A 87 5.58 -1.72 1.26
C PHE A 87 5.83 -3.01 2.05
N TRP A 88 5.12 -4.07 1.65
CA TRP A 88 5.47 -5.43 1.99
C TRP A 88 5.42 -6.30 0.73
N ALA A 89 6.56 -6.88 0.35
CA ALA A 89 6.76 -7.62 -0.88
C ALA A 89 7.07 -9.10 -0.61
N PHE A 90 6.57 -10.00 -1.46
CA PHE A 90 6.77 -11.45 -1.35
C PHE A 90 7.17 -12.05 -2.70
N GLU A 91 8.21 -12.90 -2.69
CA GLU A 91 8.59 -13.72 -3.83
C GLU A 91 7.58 -14.85 -4.10
N SER A 92 7.32 -15.12 -5.37
CA SER A 92 6.62 -16.32 -5.85
C SER A 92 7.56 -17.50 -6.07
N SER A 93 8.83 -17.24 -6.33
CA SER A 93 9.89 -18.24 -6.41
C SER A 93 11.18 -17.68 -5.85
N TYR A 94 11.96 -18.53 -5.17
CA TYR A 94 13.18 -18.11 -4.52
C TYR A 94 14.12 -17.34 -5.48
N GLY A 95 14.45 -16.11 -5.11
CA GLY A 95 15.36 -15.23 -5.85
C GLY A 95 14.71 -14.39 -6.94
N SER A 96 13.40 -14.48 -7.18
CA SER A 96 12.77 -13.69 -8.26
C SER A 96 12.81 -12.17 -8.03
N PHE A 97 12.95 -11.66 -6.80
CA PHE A 97 13.18 -10.23 -6.56
C PHE A 97 14.66 -9.84 -6.71
N THR A 98 15.58 -10.75 -6.42
CA THR A 98 17.02 -10.44 -6.24
C THR A 98 17.94 -10.93 -7.36
N ALA A 99 17.43 -11.76 -8.27
CA ALA A 99 18.15 -12.32 -9.41
C ALA A 99 17.27 -12.31 -10.67
N GLU A 100 17.85 -12.59 -11.83
CA GLU A 100 17.18 -12.63 -13.14
C GLU A 100 15.87 -13.44 -13.11
N SER A 101 14.78 -12.82 -13.56
CA SER A 101 13.48 -13.49 -13.73
C SER A 101 12.69 -12.83 -14.85
N ASP A 102 11.97 -13.64 -15.62
CA ASP A 102 11.06 -13.19 -16.69
C ASP A 102 9.58 -13.20 -16.26
N LYS A 103 9.28 -13.68 -15.05
CA LYS A 103 7.91 -13.77 -14.53
C LYS A 103 7.30 -12.37 -14.33
N PRO A 104 5.99 -12.17 -14.53
CA PRO A 104 5.37 -10.90 -14.15
C PRO A 104 5.45 -10.68 -12.64
N TRP A 105 5.23 -9.42 -12.25
CA TRP A 105 5.01 -9.05 -10.85
C TRP A 105 3.82 -8.11 -10.75
N GLY A 106 3.23 -8.05 -9.56
CA GLY A 106 2.02 -7.29 -9.29
C GLY A 106 2.19 -6.34 -8.12
N ILE A 107 1.41 -5.26 -8.18
CA ILE A 107 1.18 -4.38 -7.04
C ILE A 107 -0.30 -4.46 -6.68
N TRP A 108 -0.58 -4.57 -5.39
CA TRP A 108 -1.93 -4.48 -4.84
C TRP A 108 -2.12 -3.15 -4.10
N LEU A 109 -3.24 -2.48 -4.39
CA LEU A 109 -3.68 -1.25 -3.73
C LEU A 109 -5.10 -1.43 -3.18
N ASN A 110 -5.29 -1.29 -1.87
CA ASN A 110 -6.63 -1.06 -1.34
C ASN A 110 -7.06 0.40 -1.60
N GLY A 111 -8.38 0.63 -1.55
CA GLY A 111 -8.99 1.93 -1.81
C GLY A 111 -9.23 2.77 -0.54
N GLY A 112 -10.51 3.02 -0.25
CA GLY A 112 -10.96 3.88 0.85
C GLY A 112 -11.68 5.13 0.35
N PRO A 113 -10.98 6.22 -0.02
CA PRO A 113 -9.52 6.43 -0.04
C PRO A 113 -8.86 6.37 1.34
N GLY A 114 -7.56 6.07 1.40
CA GLY A 114 -6.78 6.10 2.65
C GLY A 114 -6.77 4.81 3.48
N SER A 115 -7.15 3.68 2.88
CA SER A 115 -7.07 2.37 3.54
C SER A 115 -5.72 1.71 3.30
N SER A 116 -5.16 1.08 4.33
CA SER A 116 -3.91 0.32 4.22
C SER A 116 -4.08 -0.87 3.29
N SER A 117 -3.08 -1.10 2.44
CA SER A 117 -3.04 -2.29 1.57
C SER A 117 -2.68 -3.56 2.34
N LEU A 118 -2.34 -3.45 3.62
CA LEU A 118 -2.22 -4.61 4.50
C LEU A 118 -3.56 -5.26 4.80
N VAL A 119 -4.68 -4.56 4.56
CA VAL A 119 -6.00 -5.21 4.54
C VAL A 119 -6.02 -6.30 3.47
N GLY A 120 -5.62 -6.00 2.23
CA GLY A 120 -5.56 -7.01 1.18
C GLY A 120 -4.53 -8.10 1.44
N LEU A 121 -3.41 -7.75 2.06
CA LEU A 121 -2.41 -8.73 2.47
C LEU A 121 -2.97 -9.72 3.51
N LEU A 122 -3.67 -9.22 4.53
CA LEU A 122 -4.07 -9.99 5.72
C LEU A 122 -5.49 -10.58 5.66
N PHE A 123 -6.34 -10.13 4.75
CA PHE A 123 -7.75 -10.55 4.69
C PHE A 123 -8.24 -10.93 3.30
N GLU A 124 -7.46 -10.70 2.24
CA GLU A 124 -7.89 -10.95 0.87
C GLU A 124 -6.95 -11.92 0.16
N ASN A 125 -5.88 -11.41 -0.47
CA ASN A 125 -5.09 -12.12 -1.47
C ASN A 125 -3.62 -12.35 -1.07
N GLY A 126 -3.19 -11.87 0.10
CA GLY A 126 -1.85 -12.13 0.60
C GLY A 126 -1.66 -13.53 1.19
N PRO A 127 -0.40 -13.90 1.53
CA PRO A 127 -0.04 -15.24 2.00
C PRO A 127 -0.38 -15.55 3.46
N ILE A 128 -0.72 -14.53 4.25
CA ILE A 128 -1.02 -14.62 5.67
C ILE A 128 -2.42 -14.10 5.87
N HIS A 129 -3.31 -14.87 6.51
CA HIS A 129 -4.64 -14.41 6.87
C HIS A 129 -4.84 -14.32 8.37
N VAL A 130 -5.64 -13.34 8.80
CA VAL A 130 -6.06 -13.15 10.19
C VAL A 130 -7.51 -13.61 10.34
N SER A 131 -7.76 -14.53 11.27
CA SER A 131 -9.10 -15.00 11.62
C SER A 131 -9.78 -14.05 12.62
N ASN A 132 -11.09 -14.21 12.83
CA ASN A 132 -11.88 -13.42 13.78
C ASN A 132 -11.41 -13.57 15.25
N ASP A 133 -10.75 -14.68 15.58
CA ASP A 133 -10.13 -14.93 16.88
C ASP A 133 -8.67 -14.45 16.96
N TYR A 134 -8.23 -13.67 15.96
CA TYR A 134 -6.88 -13.15 15.78
C TYR A 134 -5.80 -14.23 15.56
N SER A 135 -6.19 -15.48 15.33
CA SER A 135 -5.25 -16.51 14.90
C SER A 135 -4.78 -16.25 13.46
N LEU A 136 -3.53 -16.60 13.18
CA LEU A 136 -2.96 -16.48 11.84
C LEU A 136 -3.03 -17.83 11.13
N PHE A 137 -3.41 -17.84 9.86
CA PHE A 137 -3.37 -19.04 9.03
C PHE A 137 -2.84 -18.74 7.62
N LYS A 138 -2.33 -19.78 6.97
CA LYS A 138 -1.82 -19.70 5.60
C LYS A 138 -2.97 -19.59 4.61
N ASN A 139 -2.88 -18.62 3.69
CA ASN A 139 -3.80 -18.55 2.55
C ASN A 139 -3.32 -19.48 1.42
N GLU A 140 -4.02 -20.58 1.18
CA GLU A 140 -3.69 -21.52 0.09
C GLU A 140 -3.99 -20.95 -1.31
N TYR A 141 -4.72 -19.83 -1.41
CA TYR A 141 -5.06 -19.14 -2.66
C TYR A 141 -4.35 -17.78 -2.80
N ALA A 142 -3.25 -17.59 -2.07
CA ALA A 142 -2.47 -16.36 -2.12
C ALA A 142 -1.99 -16.04 -3.54
N TRP A 143 -2.01 -14.77 -3.91
CA TRP A 143 -1.55 -14.32 -5.23
C TRP A 143 -0.04 -14.47 -5.41
N THR A 144 0.70 -14.59 -4.31
CA THR A 144 2.11 -14.99 -4.31
C THR A 144 2.35 -16.37 -4.92
N ASN A 145 1.32 -17.21 -5.07
CA ASN A 145 1.44 -18.50 -5.74
C ASN A 145 1.64 -18.38 -7.26
N VAL A 146 1.28 -17.25 -7.87
CA VAL A 146 1.31 -17.07 -9.34
C VAL A 146 2.26 -15.97 -9.81
N ALA A 147 2.54 -14.98 -8.97
CA ALA A 147 3.45 -13.88 -9.30
C ALA A 147 4.05 -13.27 -8.03
N ASP A 148 5.18 -12.61 -8.20
CA ASP A 148 5.74 -11.72 -7.19
C ASP A 148 4.75 -10.60 -6.90
N TYR A 149 4.53 -10.28 -5.63
CA TYR A 149 3.55 -9.25 -5.25
C TYR A 149 4.08 -8.27 -4.22
N VAL A 150 3.65 -7.02 -4.36
CA VAL A 150 3.95 -5.92 -3.43
C VAL A 150 2.64 -5.25 -3.00
N TRP A 151 2.37 -5.25 -1.70
CA TRP A 151 1.28 -4.47 -1.09
C TRP A 151 1.85 -3.14 -0.64
N ILE A 152 1.22 -2.03 -1.02
CA ILE A 152 1.74 -0.68 -0.75
C ILE A 152 0.69 0.13 -0.01
N ASP A 153 1.03 0.62 1.17
CA ASP A 153 0.22 1.62 1.85
C ASP A 153 0.38 2.96 1.13
N GLN A 154 -0.69 3.47 0.55
CA GLN A 154 -0.69 4.76 -0.13
C GLN A 154 -2.08 5.39 -0.03
N PRO A 155 -2.20 6.73 -0.09
CA PRO A 155 -1.13 7.74 -0.25
C PRO A 155 -0.21 7.89 0.98
N VAL A 156 0.72 8.85 0.96
CA VAL A 156 1.54 9.21 2.12
C VAL A 156 0.67 9.48 3.36
N GLY A 157 1.11 8.97 4.52
CA GLY A 157 0.35 9.00 5.78
C GLY A 157 -0.69 7.89 5.99
N VAL A 158 -0.93 7.01 5.01
CA VAL A 158 -1.82 5.84 5.15
C VAL A 158 -1.10 4.67 5.82
N GLY A 159 -1.75 4.00 6.77
CA GLY A 159 -1.20 2.78 7.37
C GLY A 159 0.16 3.01 8.02
N PHE A 160 1.19 2.33 7.50
CA PHE A 160 2.59 2.51 7.93
C PHE A 160 3.39 3.52 7.07
N SER A 161 2.76 4.12 6.06
CA SER A 161 3.32 5.22 5.27
C SER A 161 3.36 6.51 6.08
N THR A 162 4.32 7.38 5.75
CA THR A 162 4.66 8.54 6.58
C THR A 162 4.49 9.80 5.79
N ALA A 163 4.19 10.90 6.47
CA ALA A 163 4.06 12.22 5.87
C ALA A 163 4.63 13.29 6.81
N ASP A 164 5.29 14.29 6.24
CA ASP A 164 5.56 15.55 6.93
C ASP A 164 4.25 16.27 7.26
N SER A 165 4.27 17.22 8.19
CA SER A 165 3.03 17.90 8.66
C SER A 165 2.24 18.55 7.52
N GLU A 166 2.94 19.11 6.53
CA GLU A 166 2.38 19.71 5.31
C GLU A 166 2.54 18.77 4.10
N GLY A 167 2.88 17.51 4.31
CA GLY A 167 3.15 16.49 3.28
C GLY A 167 1.94 15.64 2.91
N TYR A 168 0.73 15.94 3.39
CA TYR A 168 -0.45 15.21 2.93
C TYR A 168 -0.80 15.61 1.50
N ILE A 169 -1.17 14.63 0.67
CA ILE A 169 -1.65 14.90 -0.69
C ILE A 169 -2.94 15.73 -0.67
N TYR A 170 -3.11 16.58 -1.68
CA TYR A 170 -4.37 17.29 -1.91
C TYR A 170 -5.27 16.57 -2.93
N ASP A 171 -4.66 15.93 -3.93
CA ASP A 171 -5.35 15.29 -5.04
C ASP A 171 -4.60 14.05 -5.56
N GLU A 172 -5.24 13.30 -6.46
CA GLU A 172 -4.71 12.09 -7.06
C GLU A 172 -3.57 12.35 -8.06
N ASP A 173 -3.41 13.58 -8.58
CA ASP A 173 -2.28 13.93 -9.42
C ASP A 173 -0.99 13.95 -8.60
N GLN A 174 -1.00 14.60 -7.43
CA GLN A 174 0.14 14.55 -6.51
C GLN A 174 0.39 13.14 -5.97
N MET A 175 -0.67 12.38 -5.65
CA MET A 175 -0.55 10.96 -5.25
C MET A 175 0.18 10.13 -6.30
N ALA A 176 -0.16 10.30 -7.57
CA ALA A 176 0.46 9.56 -8.66
C ALA A 176 1.94 9.93 -8.84
N VAL A 177 2.28 11.22 -8.70
CA VAL A 177 3.69 11.69 -8.73
C VAL A 177 4.50 11.03 -7.61
N ASP A 178 3.98 11.04 -6.38
CA ASP A 178 4.61 10.38 -5.24
C ASP A 178 4.80 8.88 -5.45
N PHE A 179 3.77 8.22 -5.97
CA PHE A 179 3.79 6.79 -6.24
C PHE A 179 4.88 6.43 -7.27
N MET A 180 5.05 7.24 -8.32
CA MET A 180 6.14 7.07 -9.28
C MET A 180 7.51 7.33 -8.65
N GLY A 181 7.64 8.33 -7.79
CA GLY A 181 8.87 8.59 -7.04
C GLY A 181 9.25 7.45 -6.08
N PHE A 182 8.27 6.82 -5.43
CA PHE A 182 8.46 5.59 -4.67
C PHE A 182 8.92 4.44 -5.59
N LEU A 183 8.25 4.22 -6.73
CA LEU A 183 8.60 3.14 -7.66
C LEU A 183 10.02 3.26 -8.21
N GLU A 184 10.45 4.48 -8.55
CA GLU A 184 11.83 4.75 -8.96
C GLU A 184 12.85 4.29 -7.92
N ASN A 185 12.57 4.49 -6.63
CA ASN A 185 13.45 4.02 -5.56
C ASN A 185 13.32 2.51 -5.32
N LEU A 186 12.10 1.95 -5.37
CA LEU A 186 11.86 0.52 -5.22
C LEU A 186 12.66 -0.29 -6.25
N VAL A 187 12.66 0.12 -7.52
CA VAL A 187 13.40 -0.61 -8.56
C VAL A 187 14.90 -0.40 -8.49
N LYS A 188 15.41 0.64 -7.81
CA LYS A 188 16.85 0.71 -7.50
C LYS A 188 17.24 -0.37 -6.48
N VAL A 189 16.35 -0.67 -5.52
CA VAL A 189 16.53 -1.77 -4.56
C VAL A 189 16.41 -3.12 -5.25
N PHE A 190 15.43 -3.28 -6.14
CA PHE A 190 15.17 -4.52 -6.87
C PHE A 190 15.23 -4.31 -8.39
N PRO A 191 16.44 -4.17 -9.00
CA PRO A 191 16.59 -3.82 -10.42
C PRO A 191 15.87 -4.74 -11.39
N ASN A 192 15.78 -6.03 -11.07
CA ASN A 192 15.07 -7.02 -11.88
C ASN A 192 13.59 -6.66 -12.10
N LEU A 193 12.94 -5.96 -11.17
CA LEU A 193 11.54 -5.55 -11.31
C LEU A 193 11.32 -4.50 -12.41
N ALA A 194 12.33 -3.68 -12.72
CA ALA A 194 12.22 -2.64 -13.75
C ALA A 194 11.98 -3.23 -15.14
N GLU A 195 12.60 -4.37 -15.42
CA GLU A 195 12.57 -5.02 -16.74
C GLU A 195 11.37 -5.95 -16.90
N ARG A 196 10.76 -6.37 -15.79
CA ARG A 196 9.69 -7.36 -15.77
C ARG A 196 8.31 -6.74 -16.00
N PRO A 197 7.36 -7.50 -16.58
CA PRO A 197 5.98 -7.02 -16.78
C PRO A 197 5.30 -6.71 -15.42
N LEU A 198 4.98 -5.44 -15.18
CA LEU A 198 4.26 -4.98 -14.01
C LEU A 198 2.74 -4.93 -14.27
N HIS A 199 1.97 -5.53 -13.36
CA HIS A 199 0.52 -5.40 -13.28
C HIS A 199 0.10 -4.56 -12.06
N LEU A 200 -0.60 -3.45 -12.31
CA LEU A 200 -1.28 -2.72 -11.25
C LEU A 200 -2.65 -3.33 -11.00
N THR A 201 -2.92 -3.66 -9.75
CA THR A 201 -4.19 -4.22 -9.29
C THR A 201 -4.63 -3.56 -7.99
N GLY A 202 -5.91 -3.68 -7.68
CA GLY A 202 -6.46 -3.11 -6.48
C GLY A 202 -7.97 -3.13 -6.50
N GLU A 203 -8.56 -2.65 -5.41
CA GLU A 203 -10.01 -2.64 -5.22
C GLU A 203 -10.55 -1.27 -4.78
N SER A 204 -11.87 -1.12 -4.91
CA SER A 204 -12.59 0.08 -4.46
C SER A 204 -12.01 1.36 -5.11
N TYR A 205 -11.63 2.35 -4.31
CA TYR A 205 -11.02 3.61 -4.79
C TYR A 205 -9.68 3.41 -5.52
N ALA A 206 -9.06 2.23 -5.45
CA ALA A 206 -7.93 1.92 -6.34
C ALA A 206 -8.31 1.94 -7.83
N GLY A 207 -9.59 1.79 -8.15
CA GLY A 207 -10.12 2.05 -9.50
C GLY A 207 -9.95 3.50 -9.96
N VAL A 208 -9.71 4.44 -9.04
CA VAL A 208 -9.31 5.83 -9.32
C VAL A 208 -7.79 5.97 -9.26
N TYR A 209 -7.13 5.41 -8.24
CA TYR A 209 -5.68 5.50 -8.10
C TYR A 209 -4.92 4.95 -9.30
N ILE A 210 -5.28 3.75 -9.79
CA ILE A 210 -4.57 3.07 -10.87
C ILE A 210 -4.59 3.90 -12.18
N PRO A 211 -5.72 4.48 -12.63
CA PRO A 211 -5.73 5.41 -13.75
C PRO A 211 -4.82 6.64 -13.57
N TYR A 212 -4.78 7.26 -12.38
CA TYR A 212 -3.91 8.42 -12.13
C TYR A 212 -2.42 8.03 -12.12
N ILE A 213 -2.07 6.90 -11.49
CA ILE A 213 -0.71 6.32 -11.57
C ILE A 213 -0.33 6.04 -13.02
N THR A 214 -1.25 5.47 -13.80
CA THR A 214 -1.04 5.18 -15.21
C THR A 214 -0.88 6.46 -16.05
N LYS A 215 -1.64 7.51 -15.74
CA LYS A 215 -1.48 8.83 -16.37
C LYS A 215 -0.09 9.39 -16.11
N ALA A 216 0.35 9.46 -14.84
CA ALA A 216 1.68 9.94 -14.47
C ALA A 216 2.78 9.11 -15.16
N TYR A 217 2.64 7.79 -15.18
CA TYR A 217 3.54 6.88 -15.89
C TYR A 217 3.72 7.26 -17.38
N PHE A 218 2.62 7.54 -18.10
CA PHE A 218 2.69 7.88 -19.53
C PHE A 218 3.16 9.32 -19.80
N GLU A 219 3.13 10.20 -18.80
CA GLU A 219 3.67 11.56 -18.89
C GLU A 219 5.19 11.59 -18.65
N MET A 220 5.76 10.55 -18.03
CA MET A 220 7.20 10.43 -17.80
C MET A 220 7.98 10.16 -19.10
N LYS A 221 9.12 10.82 -19.25
CA LYS A 221 10.06 10.56 -20.36
C LYS A 221 10.71 9.18 -20.26
N ASN A 222 11.07 8.77 -19.04
CA ASN A 222 11.76 7.52 -18.73
C ASN A 222 11.06 6.85 -17.54
N PRO A 223 9.96 6.12 -17.75
CA PRO A 223 9.30 5.43 -16.65
C PRO A 223 10.20 4.34 -16.03
N PRO A 224 10.16 4.12 -14.69
CA PRO A 224 11.06 3.21 -13.98
C PRO A 224 10.74 1.71 -14.17
N VAL A 225 9.59 1.38 -14.76
CA VAL A 225 9.06 0.01 -14.84
C VAL A 225 8.40 -0.26 -16.19
N ASN A 226 8.30 -1.54 -16.54
CA ASN A 226 7.55 -2.00 -17.71
C ASN A 226 6.07 -2.27 -17.36
N LEU A 227 5.23 -1.23 -17.41
CA LEU A 227 3.80 -1.35 -17.13
C LEU A 227 3.08 -2.12 -18.25
N VAL A 228 2.40 -3.21 -17.89
CA VAL A 228 1.61 -3.98 -18.86
C VAL A 228 0.34 -3.21 -19.22
N ARG A 229 0.20 -2.87 -20.50
CA ARG A 229 -1.05 -2.30 -21.01
C ARG A 229 -2.15 -3.36 -20.91
N ASN A 230 -3.12 -3.14 -20.03
CA ASN A 230 -4.33 -3.95 -19.95
C ASN A 230 -5.14 -3.82 -21.26
N ARG A 231 -4.78 -4.63 -22.28
CA ARG A 231 -5.50 -4.67 -23.57
C ARG A 231 -6.89 -5.30 -23.45
N HIS A 232 -7.22 -5.90 -22.31
CA HIS A 232 -8.53 -6.47 -22.02
C HIS A 232 -8.93 -6.08 -20.60
N ARG A 233 -10.16 -5.59 -20.43
CA ARG A 233 -10.84 -5.23 -19.16
C ARG A 233 -11.06 -6.45 -18.25
N ARG A 234 -10.02 -7.23 -17.94
CA ARG A 234 -10.16 -8.48 -17.17
C ARG A 234 -9.70 -8.38 -15.72
N TRP A 235 -8.73 -7.53 -15.40
CA TRP A 235 -8.20 -7.45 -14.02
C TRP A 235 -8.86 -6.37 -13.17
N ILE A 236 -9.08 -5.17 -13.71
CA ILE A 236 -9.83 -4.11 -13.01
C ILE A 236 -11.30 -4.54 -12.76
N ASP A 237 -11.91 -5.28 -13.68
CA ASP A 237 -13.31 -5.71 -13.54
C ASP A 237 -13.47 -6.99 -12.69
N SER A 238 -12.44 -7.84 -12.55
CA SER A 238 -12.54 -9.09 -11.78
C SER A 238 -12.63 -8.85 -10.28
N VAL A 239 -12.00 -7.79 -9.77
CA VAL A 239 -12.03 -7.45 -8.34
C VAL A 239 -13.32 -6.69 -8.01
N CYS A 240 -13.81 -5.84 -8.92
CA CYS A 240 -15.07 -5.09 -8.72
C CYS A 240 -16.35 -5.93 -8.91
N ARG A 241 -16.28 -7.16 -9.42
CA ARG A 241 -17.47 -8.02 -9.69
C ARG A 241 -17.43 -9.39 -9.01
N GLY A 242 -16.62 -9.55 -7.97
CA GLY A 242 -16.32 -10.85 -7.36
C GLY A 242 -16.65 -10.97 -5.87
N LEU A 243 -17.87 -10.59 -5.47
CA LEU A 243 -18.62 -11.20 -4.35
C LEU A 243 -19.99 -11.64 -4.88
#